data_AF-A0AAV7L407-F1
#
_entry.id   AF-A0AAV7L407-F1
#
_cell.length_a   1.000
_cell.length_b   1.000
_cell.length_c   1.000
_cell.angle_alpha   90.00
_cell.angle_beta   90.00
_cell.angle_gamma   90.00
#
_symmetry.space_group_name_H-M   'P 1'
#
loop_
_entity.id
_entity.type
_entity.pdbx_description
1 polymer ?
#
loop_
_entity_poly.entity_id
_entity_poly.type
_entity_poly.pdbx_seq_one_letter_code
_entity_poly.pdbx_strand_id
1 'polypeptide(L)'
;MASHLFRCLGLRDRAGVQTRILRVPISAVPPLPRSMYFSLLDRNLISTEISALVKKGAVVKAPRHPSGFVSPVFLVDKKGGGSRLILNLKDFNVFLLYRHFKMEGIHLLRDILQEGDW
;
A
#
# COMPACT_ATOMS: atom_id res chain seq x y z
N MET A 1 19.93 11.14 -6.78
CA MET A 1 18.95 10.26 -7.47
C MET A 1 18.45 9.23 -6.46
N ALA A 2 17.41 9.55 -5.70
CA ALA A 2 16.97 8.74 -4.57
C ALA A 2 15.91 7.72 -5.01
N SER A 3 16.36 6.51 -5.31
CA SER A 3 15.50 5.34 -5.53
C SER A 3 15.01 4.82 -4.18
N HIS A 4 13.80 5.22 -3.80
CA HIS A 4 13.11 4.72 -2.62
C HIS A 4 12.43 3.40 -2.97
N LEU A 5 13.03 2.28 -2.53
CA LEU A 5 12.46 0.94 -2.68
C LEU A 5 11.86 0.53 -1.33
N PHE A 6 10.65 -0.01 -1.33
CA PHE A 6 9.92 -0.43 -0.14
C PHE A 6 10.13 -1.93 0.14
N ARG A 7 10.13 -2.34 1.41
CA ARG A 7 10.41 -3.71 1.85
C ARG A 7 9.14 -4.54 1.75
N CYS A 8 9.19 -5.69 1.09
CA CYS A 8 8.22 -6.78 1.29
C CYS A 8 8.89 -7.89 2.09
N LEU A 9 8.98 -7.71 3.40
CA LEU A 9 9.19 -8.83 4.32
C LEU A 9 7.95 -8.89 5.18
N GLY A 10 7.01 -9.76 4.80
CA GLY A 10 5.76 -10.11 5.49
C GLY A 10 5.06 -8.95 6.19
N LEU A 11 3.93 -8.49 5.64
CA LEU A 11 3.03 -7.57 6.34
C LEU A 11 2.57 -8.22 7.65
N ARG A 12 3.30 -7.95 8.75
CA ARG A 12 2.84 -8.25 10.11
C ARG A 12 2.21 -6.97 10.63
N ASP A 13 0.89 -6.95 10.62
CA ASP A 13 0.14 -5.98 11.42
C ASP A 13 0.22 -6.38 12.90
N ARG A 14 0.22 -5.38 13.80
CA ARG A 14 0.19 -5.56 15.26
C ARG A 14 -1.11 -6.22 15.76
N ALA A 15 -2.04 -6.56 14.86
CA ALA A 15 -3.35 -7.16 15.15
C ALA A 15 -3.62 -8.54 14.50
N GLY A 16 -2.60 -9.28 14.04
CA GLY A 16 -2.74 -10.74 13.93
C GLY A 16 -3.32 -11.34 12.64
N VAL A 17 -3.25 -10.66 11.48
CA VAL A 17 -3.47 -11.33 10.18
C VAL A 17 -2.15 -11.48 9.42
N GLN A 18 -1.61 -12.71 9.39
CA GLN A 18 -0.44 -13.03 8.58
C GLN A 18 -0.88 -13.38 7.16
N THR A 19 -0.74 -12.44 6.21
CA THR A 19 -0.92 -12.74 4.79
C THR A 19 0.25 -13.60 4.31
N ARG A 20 -0.06 -14.82 3.86
CA ARG A 20 0.96 -15.75 3.36
C ARG A 20 1.33 -15.34 1.93
N ILE A 21 2.60 -14.98 1.75
CA ILE A 21 3.21 -14.76 0.44
C ILE A 21 3.50 -16.14 -0.17
N LEU A 22 2.96 -16.43 -1.36
CA LEU A 22 3.10 -17.75 -2.00
C LEU A 22 4.46 -17.96 -2.64
N ARG A 23 5.06 -16.89 -3.16
CA ARG A 23 6.39 -16.88 -3.78
C ARG A 23 7.07 -15.58 -3.38
N VAL A 24 8.36 -15.64 -3.02
CA VAL A 24 9.13 -14.42 -2.75
C VAL A 24 9.01 -13.54 -4.00
N PRO A 25 8.45 -12.33 -3.90
CA PRO A 25 8.40 -11.44 -5.05
C PRO A 25 9.84 -11.05 -5.37
N ILE A 26 10.42 -11.72 -6.35
CA ILE A 26 11.66 -11.28 -6.98
C ILE A 26 11.20 -10.21 -7.94
N SER A 27 11.46 -8.95 -7.60
CA SER A 27 11.42 -7.89 -8.58
C SER A 27 12.57 -8.15 -9.55
N ALA A 28 12.40 -9.11 -10.48
CA ALA A 28 13.15 -9.11 -11.72
C ALA A 28 12.86 -7.72 -12.28
N VAL A 29 13.91 -6.90 -12.35
CA VAL A 29 13.89 -5.46 -12.66
C VAL A 29 12.56 -5.10 -13.32
N PRO A 30 11.61 -4.44 -12.61
CA PRO A 30 10.32 -4.17 -13.18
C PRO A 30 10.60 -3.42 -14.49
N PRO A 31 9.94 -3.76 -15.61
CA PRO A 31 10.13 -3.01 -16.85
C PRO A 31 10.00 -1.55 -16.46
N LEU A 32 11.06 -0.76 -16.74
CA LEU A 32 11.18 0.62 -16.30
C LEU A 32 9.80 1.26 -16.42
N PRO A 33 9.21 1.75 -15.31
CA PRO A 33 7.84 2.22 -15.34
C PRO A 33 7.74 3.19 -16.49
N ARG A 34 6.83 2.93 -17.46
CA ARG A 34 6.57 3.81 -18.60
C ARG A 34 6.48 5.22 -18.03
N SER A 35 7.47 6.05 -18.38
CA SER A 35 8.00 7.08 -17.50
C SER A 35 6.94 7.82 -16.71
N MET A 36 6.85 7.55 -15.40
CA MET A 36 6.11 8.42 -14.51
C MET A 36 7.05 9.57 -14.14
N TYR A 37 7.26 10.49 -15.08
CA TYR A 37 7.97 11.72 -14.79
C TYR A 37 7.07 12.58 -13.90
N PHE A 38 7.30 12.53 -12.60
CA PHE A 38 6.70 13.48 -11.68
C PHE A 38 7.24 14.88 -11.98
N SER A 39 6.32 15.83 -12.15
CA SER A 39 6.66 17.26 -12.16
C SER A 39 7.32 17.67 -10.84
N LEU A 40 7.95 18.83 -10.78
CA LEU A 40 8.51 19.34 -9.53
C LEU A 40 7.45 19.47 -8.43
N LEU A 41 6.25 19.89 -8.80
CA LEU A 41 5.11 20.00 -7.89
C LEU A 41 4.69 18.62 -7.38
N ASP A 42 4.57 17.62 -8.27
CA ASP A 42 4.23 16.26 -7.88
C ASP A 42 5.27 15.66 -6.93
N ARG A 43 6.56 15.88 -7.19
CA ARG A 43 7.64 15.41 -6.31
C ARG A 43 7.52 16.02 -4.91
N ASN A 44 7.19 17.30 -4.82
CA ASN A 44 6.98 17.98 -3.55
C ASN A 44 5.77 17.42 -2.80
N LEU A 45 4.66 17.19 -3.50
CA LEU A 45 3.45 16.58 -2.91
C LEU A 45 3.74 15.15 -2.42
N ILE A 46 4.40 14.34 -3.23
CA ILE A 46 4.80 12.98 -2.87
C ILE A 46 5.71 12.99 -1.64
N SER A 47 6.73 13.84 -1.62
CA SER A 47 7.66 13.97 -0.48
C SER A 47 6.93 14.38 0.80
N THR A 48 5.96 15.30 0.68
CA THR A 48 5.13 15.77 1.80
C THR A 48 4.28 14.64 2.37
N GLU A 49 3.59 13.87 1.52
CA GLU A 49 2.77 12.73 1.93
C GLU A 49 3.61 11.61 2.55
N ILE A 50 4.77 11.27 1.95
CA ILE A 50 5.70 10.28 2.53
C ILE A 50 6.15 10.73 3.92
N SER A 51 6.53 12.00 4.08
CA SER A 51 6.94 12.55 5.37
C SER A 51 5.83 12.48 6.41
N ALA A 52 4.58 12.74 6.01
CA ALA A 52 3.42 12.61 6.88
C ALA A 52 3.18 11.15 7.31
N LEU A 53 3.32 10.17 6.41
CA LEU A 53 3.20 8.75 6.73
C LEU A 53 4.31 8.28 7.68
N VAL A 54 5.54 8.75 7.50
CA VAL A 54 6.66 8.46 8.40
C VAL A 54 6.39 9.04 9.79
N LYS A 55 5.95 10.30 9.88
CA LYS A 55 5.59 10.95 11.16
C LYS A 55 4.48 10.20 11.91
N LYS A 56 3.51 9.64 11.18
CA LYS A 56 2.42 8.80 11.74
C LYS A 56 2.89 7.40 12.14
N GLY A 57 4.11 7.00 11.80
CA GLY A 57 4.61 5.63 12.01
C GLY A 57 3.97 4.58 11.09
N ALA A 58 3.25 5.00 10.04
CA ALA A 58 2.57 4.11 9.11
C ALA A 58 3.53 3.45 8.11
N VAL A 59 4.66 4.13 7.80
CA VAL A 59 5.70 3.60 6.91
C VAL A 59 7.08 3.81 7.53
N VAL A 60 8.00 2.91 7.18
CA VAL A 60 9.40 2.96 7.61
C VAL A 60 10.31 2.77 6.41
N LYS A 61 11.54 3.27 6.53
CA LYS A 61 12.56 3.04 5.50
C LYS A 61 12.87 1.54 5.42
N ALA A 62 12.76 1.00 4.21
CA ALA A 62 13.13 -0.36 3.93
C ALA A 62 14.66 -0.57 4.01
N PRO A 63 15.16 -1.67 4.58
CA PRO A 63 16.55 -2.07 4.40
C PRO A 63 16.78 -2.44 2.93
N ARG A 64 18.00 -2.17 2.44
CA ARG A 64 18.42 -2.65 1.12
C ARG A 64 18.51 -4.17 1.20
N HIS A 65 17.73 -4.87 0.37
CA HIS A 65 17.70 -6.33 0.36
C HIS A 65 17.64 -6.82 -1.10
N PRO A 66 18.39 -7.87 -1.47
CA PRO A 66 18.39 -8.40 -2.84
C PRO A 66 17.02 -8.95 -3.26
N SER A 67 16.18 -9.35 -2.29
CA SER A 67 14.77 -9.67 -2.53
C SER A 67 13.86 -8.60 -1.93
N GLY A 68 13.07 -7.95 -2.78
CA GLY A 68 12.11 -6.92 -2.43
C GLY A 68 11.19 -6.64 -3.61
N PHE A 69 10.06 -5.99 -3.35
CA PHE A 69 9.11 -5.60 -4.39
C PHE A 69 8.96 -4.10 -4.43
N VAL A 70 8.87 -3.55 -5.63
CA VAL A 70 8.79 -2.11 -5.86
C VAL A 70 7.53 -1.84 -6.66
N SER A 71 6.59 -1.17 -6.01
CA SER A 71 5.35 -0.74 -6.64
C SER A 71 5.47 0.69 -7.12
N PRO A 72 4.93 1.03 -8.31
CA PRO A 72 4.72 2.41 -8.71
C PRO A 72 3.83 3.15 -7.69
N VAL A 73 4.07 4.45 -7.52
CA VAL A 73 3.17 5.35 -6.77
C VAL A 73 2.60 6.37 -7.74
N PHE A 74 1.41 6.91 -7.49
CA PHE A 74 0.84 8.00 -8.28
C PHE A 74 -0.07 8.90 -7.43
N LEU A 75 -0.34 10.11 -7.89
CA LEU A 75 -1.20 11.07 -7.21
C LEU A 75 -2.63 11.01 -7.78
N VAL A 76 -3.63 11.16 -6.92
CA VAL A 76 -5.05 11.33 -7.29
C VAL A 76 -5.63 12.50 -6.52
N ASP A 77 -6.36 13.38 -7.20
CA ASP A 77 -6.97 14.54 -6.56
C ASP A 77 -8.12 14.16 -5.64
N LYS A 78 -8.24 14.84 -4.50
CA LYS A 78 -9.38 14.73 -3.60
C LYS A 78 -10.47 15.72 -4.03
N LYS A 79 -11.73 15.32 -3.92
CA LYS A 79 -12.89 16.20 -4.17
C LYS A 79 -12.88 17.50 -3.35
N GLY A 80 -12.23 17.52 -2.18
CA GLY A 80 -12.12 18.69 -1.29
C GLY A 80 -10.79 19.44 -1.36
N GLY A 81 -9.97 19.18 -2.38
CA GLY A 81 -8.62 19.74 -2.50
C GLY A 81 -7.53 18.87 -1.87
N GLY A 82 -6.31 19.05 -2.37
CA GLY A 82 -5.16 18.22 -2.06
C GLY A 82 -5.14 16.89 -2.83
N SER A 83 -4.05 16.15 -2.70
CA SER A 83 -3.82 14.90 -3.45
C SER A 83 -3.71 13.69 -2.50
N ARG A 84 -3.97 12.49 -3.03
CA ARG A 84 -3.74 11.19 -2.39
C ARG A 84 -2.56 10.52 -3.05
N LEU A 85 -1.57 10.14 -2.28
CA LEU A 85 -0.53 9.23 -2.74
C LEU A 85 -1.07 7.80 -2.75
N ILE A 86 -1.14 7.19 -3.93
CA ILE A 86 -1.62 5.82 -4.12
C ILE A 86 -0.44 4.92 -4.48
N LEU A 87 -0.31 3.79 -3.78
CA LEU A 87 0.64 2.73 -4.09
C LEU A 87 -0.04 1.68 -4.97
N ASN A 88 0.48 1.46 -6.19
CA ASN A 88 -0.07 0.47 -7.09
C ASN A 88 0.37 -0.96 -6.70
N LEU A 89 -0.51 -1.68 -6.02
CA LEU A 89 -0.29 -3.06 -5.59
C LEU A 89 -0.84 -4.12 -6.55
N LYS A 90 -1.31 -3.74 -7.76
CA LYS A 90 -1.91 -4.69 -8.71
C LYS A 90 -1.00 -5.87 -9.01
N ASP A 91 0.27 -5.60 -9.33
CA ASP A 91 1.25 -6.63 -9.66
C ASP A 91 1.73 -7.38 -8.41
N PHE A 92 1.75 -6.71 -7.26
CA PHE A 92 2.07 -7.34 -5.97
C PHE A 92 1.02 -8.40 -5.59
N ASN A 93 -0.26 -8.12 -5.84
CA ASN A 93 -1.36 -8.99 -5.45
C ASN A 93 -1.29 -10.39 -6.10
N VAL A 94 -0.62 -10.54 -7.25
CA VAL A 94 -0.41 -11.85 -7.90
C VAL A 94 0.46 -12.80 -7.07
N PHE A 95 1.31 -12.27 -6.18
CA PHE A 95 2.17 -13.07 -5.29
C PHE A 95 1.49 -13.49 -3.98
N LEU A 96 0.29 -12.96 -3.70
CA LEU A 96 -0.45 -13.24 -2.47
C LEU A 96 -1.35 -14.47 -2.64
N LEU A 97 -1.44 -15.29 -1.58
CA LEU A 97 -2.48 -16.31 -1.52
C LEU A 97 -3.82 -15.62 -1.31
N TYR A 98 -4.74 -15.76 -2.27
CA TYR A 98 -6.11 -15.34 -2.07
C TYR A 98 -6.74 -16.16 -0.93
N ARG A 99 -7.21 -15.47 0.10
CA ARG A 99 -8.02 -16.06 1.17
C ARG A 99 -9.41 -15.47 1.05
N HIS A 100 -10.41 -16.34 0.87
CA HIS A 100 -11.79 -15.91 0.85
C HIS A 100 -12.16 -15.36 2.22
N PHE A 101 -12.42 -14.06 2.28
CA PHE A 101 -12.97 -13.39 3.44
C PHE A 101 -14.36 -12.90 3.07
N LYS A 102 -15.39 -13.51 3.64
CA LYS A 102 -16.77 -13.08 3.44
C LYS A 102 -17.06 -11.96 4.44
N MET A 103 -17.22 -10.74 3.94
CA MET A 103 -17.87 -9.70 4.71
C MET A 103 -19.38 -9.86 4.55
N GLU A 104 -20.08 -10.00 5.68
CA GLU A 104 -21.53 -9.98 5.67
C GLU A 104 -22.04 -8.61 5.17
N GLY A 105 -23.12 -8.63 4.41
CA GLY A 105 -23.65 -7.41 3.81
C GLY A 105 -24.29 -6.50 4.85
N ILE A 106 -24.28 -5.19 4.61
CA ILE A 106 -24.84 -4.18 5.53
C ILE A 106 -26.32 -4.42 5.86
N HIS A 107 -27.07 -5.08 4.97
CA HIS A 107 -28.47 -5.44 5.19
C HIS A 107 -28.66 -6.39 6.37
N LEU A 108 -27.66 -7.23 6.68
CA LEU A 108 -27.67 -8.15 7.81
C LEU A 108 -27.42 -7.43 9.15
N LEU A 109 -26.94 -6.19 9.14
CA LEU A 109 -26.70 -5.44 10.38
C LEU A 109 -27.99 -5.24 11.17
N ARG A 110 -29.14 -5.07 10.52
CA ARG A 110 -30.43 -4.93 11.22
C ARG A 110 -30.74 -6.13 12.11
N ASP A 111 -30.33 -7.32 11.67
CA ASP A 111 -30.63 -8.57 12.37
C ASP A 111 -29.58 -8.90 13.44
N ILE A 112 -28.44 -8.21 13.41
CA ILE A 112 -27.29 -8.44 14.31
C ILE A 112 -27.19 -7.35 15.39
N LEU A 113 -27.57 -6.10 15.07
CA LEU A 113 -27.48 -4.96 15.98
C LEU A 113 -28.45 -5.11 17.14
N GLN A 114 -27.92 -4.98 18.35
CA GLN A 114 -28.68 -4.96 19.60
C GLN A 114 -28.75 -3.55 20.19
N GLU A 115 -29.68 -3.38 21.12
CA GLU A 115 -29.74 -2.15 21.90
C GLU A 115 -28.46 -2.00 22.73
N GLY A 116 -27.72 -0.90 22.51
CA GLY A 116 -26.46 -0.60 23.21
C GLY A 116 -25.16 -0.82 22.41
N ASP A 117 -25.24 -1.24 21.13
CA ASP A 117 -24.06 -1.42 20.26
C ASP A 117 -23.43 -0.11 19.72
N TRP A 118 -23.92 1.06 20.14
CA TRP A 118 -23.52 2.38 19.63
C TRP A 118 -22.77 3.22 20.65
#